data_AF-A0A0Q0L146-F1
#
_entry.id   AF-A0A0Q0L146-F1
#
_cell.length_a   1.000
_cell.length_b   1.000
_cell.length_c   1.000
_cell.angle_alpha   90.00
_cell.angle_beta   90.00
_cell.angle_gamma   90.00
#
_symmetry.space_group_name_H-M   'P 1'
#
loop_
_entity.id
_entity.type
_entity.pdbx_description
1 polymer ?
#
loop_
_entity_poly.entity_id
_entity_poly.type
_entity_poly.pdbx_seq_one_letter_code
_entity_poly.pdbx_strand_id
1 'polypeptide(L)'
;MPNIKKADLIPLFSFPRQRILQSMEVTHCPHAVFYNASDEQCTTCHQGEECIWMNHNDELVAIEKKSVDELKQQLLIAVDFIDSNLSPHHLSRRNCQCDNCKWLKKVQQVLDGEGQ
;
A
#
# COMPACT_ATOMS: atom_id res chain seq x y z
N MET A 1 -14.58 4.21 18.61
CA MET A 1 -13.66 4.08 17.46
C MET A 1 -12.76 5.31 17.44
N PRO A 2 -11.44 5.16 17.25
CA PRO A 2 -10.55 6.31 17.12
C PRO A 2 -11.01 7.19 15.95
N ASN A 3 -11.06 8.50 16.19
CA ASN A 3 -11.47 9.49 15.18
C ASN A 3 -10.30 9.78 14.23
N ILE A 4 -10.04 8.81 13.35
CA ILE A 4 -8.93 8.86 12.40
C ILE A 4 -9.28 9.81 11.25
N LYS A 5 -8.43 10.81 11.03
CA LYS A 5 -8.63 11.76 9.93
C LYS A 5 -7.99 11.22 8.66
N LYS A 6 -8.66 11.48 7.54
CA LYS A 6 -8.16 11.14 6.21
C LYS A 6 -6.75 11.68 5.94
N ALA A 7 -6.46 12.90 6.41
CA ALA A 7 -5.15 13.52 6.28
C ALA A 7 -4.00 12.74 6.95
N ASP A 8 -4.30 11.92 7.96
CA ASP A 8 -3.30 11.11 8.65
C ASP A 8 -3.04 9.77 7.91
N LEU A 9 -4.03 9.30 7.13
CA LEU A 9 -3.96 8.06 6.37
C LEU A 9 -3.27 8.21 5.01
N ILE A 10 -3.59 9.27 4.27
CA ILE A 10 -3.08 9.48 2.89
C ILE A 10 -1.55 9.40 2.81
N PRO A 11 -0.77 10.06 3.69
CA PRO A 11 0.69 10.03 3.61
C PRO A 11 1.30 8.63 3.84
N LEU A 12 0.55 7.70 4.43
CA LEU A 12 1.03 6.34 4.70
C LEU A 12 1.10 5.48 3.42
N PHE A 13 0.45 5.88 2.33
CA PHE A 13 0.41 5.13 1.07
C PHE A 13 1.67 5.27 0.21
N SER A 14 2.47 6.33 0.38
CA SER A 14 3.66 6.56 -0.44
C SER A 14 4.67 5.43 -0.32
N PHE A 15 4.92 4.96 0.90
CA PHE A 15 5.86 3.88 1.18
C PHE A 15 5.47 2.53 0.54
N PRO A 16 4.26 1.97 0.81
CA PRO A 16 3.86 0.70 0.20
C PRO A 16 3.75 0.80 -1.32
N ARG A 17 3.35 1.94 -1.90
CA ARG A 17 3.39 2.14 -3.36
C ARG A 17 4.78 1.94 -3.93
N GLN A 18 5.79 2.57 -3.33
CA GLN A 18 7.18 2.41 -3.78
C GLN A 18 7.64 0.95 -3.66
N ARG A 19 7.27 0.28 -2.56
CA ARG A 19 7.66 -1.12 -2.32
C ARG A 19 7.00 -2.10 -3.29
N ILE A 20 5.70 -1.96 -3.50
CA ILE A 20 4.93 -2.77 -4.44
C ILE A 20 5.45 -2.53 -5.87
N LEU A 21 5.68 -1.27 -6.26
CA LEU A 21 6.25 -0.99 -7.59
C LEU A 21 7.65 -1.61 -7.78
N GLN A 22 8.48 -1.61 -6.72
CA GLN A 22 9.81 -2.25 -6.76
C GLN A 22 9.76 -3.78 -6.80
N SER A 23 8.71 -4.41 -6.27
CA SER A 23 8.53 -5.86 -6.35
C SER A 23 7.89 -6.31 -7.67
N MET A 24 7.21 -5.39 -8.37
CA MET A 24 6.59 -5.69 -9.65
C MET A 24 7.64 -5.83 -10.76
N GLU A 25 7.61 -6.97 -11.45
CA GLU A 25 8.30 -7.18 -12.72
C GLU A 25 7.54 -6.49 -13.85
N VAL A 26 7.69 -5.16 -13.91
CA VAL A 26 7.02 -4.30 -14.91
C VAL A 26 7.41 -4.61 -16.35
N THR A 27 8.55 -5.30 -16.57
CA THR A 27 9.03 -5.74 -17.90
C THR A 27 8.09 -6.73 -18.57
N HIS A 28 7.34 -7.50 -17.79
CA HIS A 28 6.35 -8.44 -18.31
C HIS A 28 4.95 -7.82 -18.33
N CYS A 29 4.72 -6.65 -17.75
CA CYS A 29 3.43 -5.98 -17.80
C CYS A 29 3.25 -5.36 -19.20
N PRO A 30 2.17 -5.70 -19.94
CA PRO A 30 1.95 -5.19 -21.29
C PRO A 30 2.06 -3.67 -21.39
N HIS A 31 1.67 -2.97 -20.32
CA HIS A 31 1.56 -1.51 -20.28
C HIS A 31 2.35 -0.89 -19.13
N ALA A 32 3.31 -1.62 -18.56
CA ALA A 32 4.18 -1.13 -17.48
C ALA A 32 3.41 -0.44 -16.32
N VAL A 33 2.28 -1.03 -15.92
CA VAL A 33 1.40 -0.53 -14.83
C VAL A 33 0.64 0.76 -15.18
N PHE A 34 0.66 1.20 -16.43
CA PHE A 34 -0.16 2.32 -16.90
C PHE A 34 -1.48 1.86 -17.52
N TYR A 35 -2.52 2.67 -17.34
CA TYR A 35 -3.79 2.49 -18.04
C TYR A 35 -3.64 2.74 -19.55
N ASN A 36 -4.22 1.87 -20.38
CA ASN A 36 -4.37 2.10 -21.81
C ASN A 36 -5.85 2.04 -22.17
N ALA A 37 -6.35 3.13 -22.79
CA ALA A 37 -7.75 3.23 -23.20
C ALA A 37 -8.14 2.26 -24.32
N SER A 38 -7.17 1.63 -24.98
CA SER A 38 -7.40 0.59 -25.99
C SER A 38 -7.73 -0.77 -25.38
N ASP A 39 -7.40 -0.97 -24.10
CA ASP A 39 -7.76 -2.16 -23.34
C ASP A 39 -9.15 -1.92 -22.71
N GLU A 40 -10.19 -2.50 -23.29
CA GLU A 40 -11.57 -2.39 -22.78
C GLU A 40 -11.72 -3.00 -21.36
N GLN A 41 -10.79 -3.87 -20.96
CA GLN A 41 -10.70 -4.48 -19.65
C GLN A 41 -9.23 -4.65 -19.26
N CYS A 42 -8.93 -4.65 -17.95
CA CYS A 42 -7.62 -5.04 -17.45
C CYS A 42 -7.31 -6.46 -17.95
N THR A 43 -6.29 -6.60 -18.80
CA THR A 43 -5.86 -7.92 -19.29
C THR A 43 -5.17 -8.67 -18.15
N THR A 44 -5.22 -10.02 -18.17
CA THR A 44 -4.60 -10.84 -17.12
C THR A 44 -3.14 -10.46 -16.94
N CYS A 45 -2.85 -9.74 -15.86
CA CYS A 45 -1.50 -9.42 -15.46
C CYS A 45 -1.02 -10.51 -14.51
N HIS A 46 0.13 -11.11 -14.80
CA HIS A 46 0.81 -12.09 -13.93
C HIS A 46 1.15 -11.53 -12.54
N GLN A 47 1.08 -10.20 -12.36
CA GLN A 47 1.27 -9.49 -11.09
C GLN A 47 0.01 -9.43 -10.20
N GLY A 48 -1.10 -10.07 -10.57
CA GLY A 48 -2.23 -10.33 -9.65
C GLY A 48 -2.74 -9.11 -8.84
N GLU A 49 -2.75 -9.25 -7.51
CA GLU A 49 -3.38 -8.31 -6.57
C GLU A 49 -2.57 -7.02 -6.39
N GLU A 50 -1.25 -7.06 -6.54
CA GLU A 50 -0.34 -5.92 -6.47
C GLU A 50 -0.68 -4.87 -7.54
N CYS A 51 -0.93 -5.33 -8.77
CA CYS A 51 -1.31 -4.46 -9.88
C CYS A 51 -2.68 -3.81 -9.66
N ILE A 52 -3.65 -4.57 -9.15
CA ILE A 52 -5.00 -4.07 -8.85
C ILE A 52 -4.92 -3.02 -7.73
N TRP A 53 -4.14 -3.30 -6.67
CA TRP A 53 -3.95 -2.38 -5.55
C TRP A 53 -3.28 -1.08 -6.01
N MET A 54 -2.22 -1.15 -6.84
CA MET A 54 -1.53 0.04 -7.35
C MET A 54 -2.47 0.96 -8.13
N ASN A 55 -3.26 0.40 -9.06
CA ASN A 55 -4.25 1.18 -9.82
C ASN A 55 -5.35 1.76 -8.93
N HIS A 56 -5.83 1.00 -7.94
CA HIS A 56 -6.83 1.50 -6.99
C HIS A 56 -6.29 2.61 -6.09
N ASN A 57 -4.99 2.63 -5.84
CA ASN A 57 -4.34 3.54 -4.92
C ASN A 57 -3.37 4.44 -5.68
N ASP A 58 -3.67 4.84 -6.91
CA ASP A 58 -2.82 5.76 -7.68
C ASP A 58 -2.71 7.14 -7.02
N GLU A 59 -1.57 7.79 -7.22
CA GLU A 59 -1.14 9.03 -6.61
C GLU A 59 -1.93 10.26 -7.08
N LEU A 60 -2.51 10.24 -8.28
CA LEU A 60 -3.00 11.45 -8.92
C LEU A 60 -4.49 11.74 -8.72
N VAL A 61 -5.34 10.74 -8.41
CA VAL A 61 -6.81 10.97 -8.32
C VAL A 61 -7.55 10.06 -7.33
N ALA A 62 -7.06 8.83 -7.09
CA ALA A 62 -7.88 7.79 -6.45
C ALA A 62 -7.98 7.92 -4.93
N ILE A 63 -6.89 8.22 -4.23
CA ILE A 63 -6.84 8.20 -2.76
C ILE A 63 -7.65 9.36 -2.13
N GLU A 64 -7.61 10.55 -2.73
CA GLU A 64 -8.30 11.72 -2.20
C GLU A 64 -9.82 11.64 -2.30
N LYS A 65 -10.39 10.68 -3.03
CA LYS A 65 -11.85 10.49 -3.15
C LYS A 65 -12.39 9.39 -2.22
N LYS A 66 -11.53 8.52 -1.70
CA LYS A 66 -11.91 7.40 -0.82
C LYS A 66 -12.39 7.86 0.55
N SER A 67 -13.37 7.16 1.11
CA SER A 67 -13.77 7.29 2.51
C SER A 67 -12.63 6.86 3.44
N VAL A 68 -12.72 7.25 4.72
CA VAL A 68 -11.75 6.84 5.75
C VAL A 68 -11.71 5.31 5.88
N ASP A 69 -12.85 4.63 5.80
CA ASP A 69 -12.91 3.17 5.92
C ASP A 69 -12.28 2.47 4.72
N GLU A 70 -12.51 2.97 3.49
CA GLU A 70 -11.81 2.46 2.31
C GLU A 70 -10.29 2.64 2.43
N LEU A 71 -9.83 3.80 2.92
CA LEU A 71 -8.40 4.04 3.12
C LEU A 71 -7.80 3.09 4.16
N LYS A 72 -8.51 2.81 5.25
CA LYS A 72 -8.08 1.82 6.25
C LYS A 72 -7.95 0.43 5.63
N GLN A 73 -8.97 -0.02 4.89
CA GLN A 73 -8.94 -1.33 4.23
C GLN A 73 -7.76 -1.45 3.27
N GLN A 74 -7.51 -0.42 2.45
CA GLN A 74 -6.38 -0.43 1.53
C GLN A 74 -5.02 -0.37 2.23
N LEU A 75 -4.93 0.31 3.39
CA LEU A 75 -3.73 0.28 4.22
C LEU A 75 -3.50 -1.08 4.87
N LEU A 76 -4.55 -1.79 5.29
CA LEU A 76 -4.42 -3.14 5.84
C LEU A 76 -3.89 -4.12 4.79
N ILE A 77 -4.37 -4.04 3.55
CA ILE A 77 -3.82 -4.82 2.43
C ILE A 77 -2.32 -4.51 2.22
N ALA A 78 -1.94 -3.23 2.26
CA ALA A 78 -0.54 -2.83 2.16
C ALA A 78 0.31 -3.33 3.35
N VAL A 79 -0.27 -3.37 4.56
CA VAL A 79 0.38 -3.93 5.75
C VAL A 79 0.66 -5.40 5.54
N ASP A 80 -0.32 -6.18 5.09
CA ASP A 80 -0.17 -7.61 4.84
C ASP A 80 0.90 -7.88 3.78
N PHE A 81 0.94 -7.09 2.70
CA PHE A 81 1.99 -7.17 1.69
C PHE A 81 3.38 -6.91 2.27
N ILE A 82 3.57 -5.80 3.00
CA ILE A 82 4.88 -5.46 3.57
C ILE A 82 5.32 -6.49 4.61
N ASP A 83 4.40 -6.98 5.44
CA ASP A 83 4.69 -7.98 6.47
C ASP A 83 5.12 -9.32 5.87
N SER A 84 4.42 -9.76 4.81
CA SER A 84 4.72 -11.01 4.09
C SER A 84 6.06 -10.99 3.38
N ASN A 85 6.57 -9.79 3.06
CA ASN A 85 7.87 -9.59 2.41
C ASN A 85 9.03 -9.36 3.42
N LEU A 86 8.79 -9.46 4.72
CA LEU A 86 9.85 -9.39 5.73
C LEU A 86 10.64 -10.70 5.82
N SER A 87 11.97 -10.61 5.86
CA SER A 87 12.80 -11.77 6.15
C SER A 87 12.67 -12.21 7.61
N PRO A 88 12.97 -13.49 7.94
CA PRO A 88 12.89 -14.02 9.32
C PRO A 88 13.68 -13.23 10.36
N HIS A 89 14.72 -12.47 9.96
CA HIS A 89 15.50 -11.60 10.86
C HIS A 89 14.67 -10.49 11.51
N HIS A 90 13.45 -10.24 11.04
CA HIS A 90 12.54 -9.25 11.61
C HIS A 90 11.69 -9.80 12.76
N LEU A 91 11.85 -11.07 13.18
CA LEU A 91 11.08 -11.70 14.28
C LEU A 91 11.18 -10.93 15.62
N SER A 92 12.23 -10.12 15.82
CA SER A 92 12.34 -9.16 16.95
C SER A 92 11.87 -7.75 16.58
N ARG A 93 10.69 -7.63 15.96
CA ARG A 93 10.11 -6.38 15.38
C ARG A 93 10.19 -5.16 16.28
N ARG A 94 10.14 -5.36 17.61
CA ARG A 94 10.14 -4.27 18.60
C ARG A 94 11.37 -3.37 18.50
N ASN A 95 12.55 -3.91 18.19
CA ASN A 95 13.79 -3.14 18.15
C ASN A 95 14.30 -2.86 16.73
N CYS A 96 13.65 -3.40 15.69
CA CYS A 96 14.07 -3.15 14.32
C CYS A 96 13.78 -1.70 13.91
N GLN A 97 14.75 -1.10 13.22
CA GLN A 97 14.75 0.29 12.76
C GLN A 97 14.81 0.40 11.22
N CYS A 98 14.58 -0.71 10.50
CA CYS A 98 14.47 -0.68 9.05
C CYS A 98 13.18 0.05 8.62
N ASP A 99 13.14 0.50 7.36
CA ASP A 99 12.03 1.31 6.88
C ASP A 99 10.69 0.55 6.89
N ASN A 100 10.70 -0.76 6.59
CA ASN A 100 9.49 -1.59 6.67
C ASN A 100 8.93 -1.61 8.10
N CYS A 101 9.77 -1.89 9.12
CA CYS A 101 9.32 -1.94 10.51
C CYS A 101 8.93 -0.56 11.06
N LYS A 102 9.61 0.51 10.65
CA LYS A 102 9.23 1.89 11.00
C LYS A 102 7.87 2.24 10.43
N TRP A 103 7.62 1.91 9.16
CA TRP A 103 6.34 2.15 8.51
C TRP A 103 5.21 1.35 9.17
N LEU A 104 5.41 0.05 9.42
CA LEU A 104 4.41 -0.80 10.10
C LEU A 104 4.01 -0.23 11.49
N LYS A 105 5.00 0.19 12.29
CA LYS A 105 4.74 0.85 13.59
C LYS A 105 3.93 2.14 13.43
N LYS A 106 4.29 2.97 12.44
CA LYS A 106 3.59 4.23 12.18
C LYS A 106 2.14 4.00 11.75
N VAL A 107 1.88 3.01 10.89
CA VAL A 107 0.51 2.65 10.48
C VAL A 107 -0.29 2.18 11.69
N GLN A 108 0.27 1.31 12.52
CA GLN A 108 -0.39 0.82 13.73
C GLN A 108 -0.78 1.98 14.68
N GLN A 109 0.14 2.91 14.94
CA GLN A 109 -0.14 4.08 15.78
C GLN A 109 -1.31 4.93 15.25
N VAL A 110 -1.35 5.15 13.93
CA VAL A 110 -2.44 5.92 13.29
C VAL A 110 -3.76 5.14 13.35
N LEU A 111 -3.74 3.82 13.17
CA LEU A 111 -4.94 2.97 13.20
C LEU A 111 -5.49 2.76 14.62
N ASP A 112 -4.63 2.71 15.63
CA ASP A 112 -5.03 2.60 17.04
C ASP A 112 -5.47 3.94 17.63
N GLY A 113 -5.16 5.05 16.95
CA GLY A 113 -5.43 6.40 17.43
C GLY A 113 -4.43 6.90 18.47
N GLU A 114 -3.26 6.27 18.58
CA GLU A 114 -2.14 6.70 19.45
C GLU A 114 -1.36 7.89 18.86
N GLY A 115 -2.10 8.85 18.31
CA GLY A 115 -1.59 10.07 17.68
C GLY A 115 -2.25 11.33 18.22
N GLN A 116 -2.76 11.30 19.46
CA GLN A 116 -3.19 12.49 20.19
C GLN A 116 -3.05 12.33 21.70
#